data_AF-A0A060WPR1-F1
#
_entry.id   AF-A0A060WPR1-F1
#
_cell.length_a   1.000
_cell.length_b   1.000
_cell.length_c   1.000
_cell.angle_alpha   90.00
_cell.angle_beta   90.00
_cell.angle_gamma   90.00
#
_symmetry.space_group_name_H-M   'P 1'
#
loop_
_entity.id
_entity.type
_entity.pdbx_description
1 polymer ?
#
loop_
_entity_poly.entity_id
_entity_poly.type
_entity_poly.pdbx_seq_one_letter_code
_entity_poly.pdbx_strand_id
1 'polypeptide(L)'
;MIHGQEAPFEAVVLNKTSGEGVLRAKGLVDCETQKEYTFIIQAYDCGAGANGVSWKKSHKAVVHIQVDDVNEFSPVFREAVYHAAVTEGKIYDSILQVEAWDQDCSPQYSQICNYDIVTSDTPFAIDRNGNIRNTERLSYDKQLRYKIMVTAFDCGQKRATESVAVHIDVKPVCKPGWQGWNKRMDYEPGTGSKQLFPKMHLETCDGPLSAVRAMVELQTSHIGKGCDRETYSEKSLQKLCGAASGSTDLLPAPSASTNWTASLLTDSGRDSDLIFRFDGRQASNVPERVVPQNLTDQFTIATWMKHGPSPGLRAEKETLLCNSDKTEMNRHHYSLYVHNCRLVFLLRRDFTQVDTFRPAEFHWKLEQVS
;
A
#
# COMPACT_ATOMS: atom_id res chain seq x y z
N MET A 1 -76.33 -28.33 -20.93
CA MET A 1 -75.11 -29.08 -20.56
C MET A 1 -73.89 -28.37 -21.13
N ILE A 2 -72.75 -28.44 -20.45
CA ILE A 2 -71.45 -27.96 -20.94
C ILE A 2 -70.77 -29.13 -21.65
N HIS A 3 -70.32 -28.91 -22.89
CA HIS A 3 -69.56 -29.88 -23.68
C HIS A 3 -68.16 -29.33 -23.96
N GLY A 4 -67.14 -30.06 -23.53
CA GLY A 4 -65.74 -29.66 -23.55
C GLY A 4 -64.99 -30.29 -22.38
N GLN A 5 -63.66 -30.36 -22.48
CA GLN A 5 -62.72 -30.81 -21.42
C GLN A 5 -63.16 -30.28 -20.05
N GLU A 6 -62.98 -31.05 -18.96
CA GLU A 6 -63.46 -30.80 -17.57
C GLU A 6 -63.33 -29.34 -17.11
N ALA A 7 -64.22 -28.48 -17.58
CA ALA A 7 -64.17 -27.07 -17.27
C ALA A 7 -64.66 -26.92 -15.82
N PRO A 8 -64.01 -26.09 -14.99
CA PRO A 8 -64.38 -25.87 -13.60
C PRO A 8 -65.67 -25.03 -13.48
N PHE A 9 -66.56 -25.10 -14.46
CA PHE A 9 -67.81 -24.36 -14.54
C PHE A 9 -68.98 -25.33 -14.67
N GLU A 10 -70.11 -24.92 -14.12
CA GLU A 10 -71.41 -25.58 -14.27
C GLU A 10 -72.47 -24.59 -14.75
N ALA A 11 -73.41 -25.08 -15.55
CA ALA A 11 -74.58 -24.34 -15.97
C ALA A 11 -75.77 -24.77 -15.11
N VAL A 12 -76.31 -23.85 -14.32
CA VAL A 12 -77.46 -24.08 -13.44
C VAL A 12 -78.69 -23.40 -14.02
N VAL A 13 -79.78 -24.15 -14.18
CA VAL A 13 -81.06 -23.58 -14.63
C VAL A 13 -81.76 -22.96 -13.43
N LEU A 14 -82.03 -21.65 -13.48
CA LEU A 14 -82.71 -20.91 -12.42
C LEU A 14 -84.22 -20.98 -12.56
N ASN A 15 -84.73 -20.90 -13.79
CA ASN A 15 -86.16 -20.95 -14.06
C ASN A 15 -86.46 -21.83 -15.28
N LYS A 16 -87.14 -22.95 -15.03
CA LYS A 16 -87.47 -23.94 -16.07
C LYS A 16 -88.56 -23.45 -17.04
N THR A 17 -89.37 -22.48 -16.63
CA THR A 17 -90.47 -21.95 -17.45
C THR A 17 -89.98 -20.84 -18.40
N SER A 18 -89.10 -19.96 -17.94
CA SER A 18 -88.48 -18.93 -18.80
C SER A 18 -87.24 -19.42 -19.56
N GLY A 19 -86.62 -20.51 -19.11
CA GLY A 19 -85.36 -21.01 -19.64
C GLY A 19 -84.11 -20.29 -19.12
N GLU A 20 -84.28 -19.44 -18.10
CA GLU A 20 -83.18 -18.69 -17.48
C GLU A 20 -82.19 -19.62 -16.76
N GLY A 21 -80.89 -19.38 -16.99
CA GLY A 21 -79.82 -20.11 -16.35
C GLY A 21 -78.59 -19.24 -16.10
N VAL A 22 -77.74 -19.69 -15.20
CA VAL A 22 -76.51 -19.02 -14.80
C VAL A 22 -75.33 -19.98 -14.92
N LEU A 23 -74.19 -19.47 -15.39
CA LEU A 23 -72.91 -20.19 -15.31
C LEU A 23 -72.25 -19.86 -13.97
N ARG A 24 -71.79 -20.88 -13.26
CA ARG A 24 -71.10 -20.75 -11.97
C ARG A 24 -69.81 -21.54 -11.99
N ALA A 25 -68.77 -21.03 -11.36
CA ALA A 25 -67.57 -21.83 -11.09
C ALA A 25 -67.88 -22.90 -10.04
N LYS A 26 -67.41 -24.13 -10.24
CA LYS A 26 -67.54 -25.27 -9.32
C LYS A 26 -66.53 -25.19 -8.16
N GLY A 27 -65.46 -24.44 -8.35
CA GLY A 27 -64.38 -24.25 -7.38
C GLY A 27 -63.63 -22.95 -7.66
N LEU A 28 -62.51 -22.78 -6.97
CA LEU A 28 -61.60 -21.66 -7.22
C LEU A 28 -61.04 -21.78 -8.64
N VAL A 29 -60.98 -20.65 -9.33
CA VAL A 29 -60.28 -20.50 -10.62
C VAL A 29 -59.02 -19.72 -10.35
N ASP A 30 -57.95 -20.12 -11.01
CA ASP A 30 -56.60 -19.65 -10.74
C ASP A 30 -55.93 -19.27 -12.06
N CYS A 31 -55.44 -18.04 -12.16
CA CYS A 31 -54.95 -17.51 -13.43
C CYS A 31 -53.62 -18.16 -13.85
N GLU A 32 -52.79 -18.44 -12.86
CA GLU A 32 -51.47 -19.05 -12.93
C GLU A 32 -51.56 -20.49 -13.44
N THR A 33 -52.65 -21.18 -13.08
CA THR A 33 -52.99 -22.48 -13.63
C THR A 33 -53.55 -22.37 -15.05
N GLN A 34 -54.60 -21.55 -15.27
CA GLN A 34 -55.22 -21.41 -16.59
C GLN A 34 -55.99 -20.08 -16.74
N LYS A 35 -55.42 -19.19 -17.54
CA LYS A 35 -55.97 -17.84 -17.83
C LYS A 35 -57.27 -17.84 -18.65
N GLU A 36 -57.46 -18.81 -19.53
CA GLU A 36 -58.57 -18.81 -20.49
C GLU A 36 -59.27 -20.17 -20.57
N TYR A 37 -60.60 -20.14 -20.55
CA TYR A 37 -61.45 -21.32 -20.75
C TYR A 37 -62.36 -21.09 -21.94
N THR A 38 -62.43 -22.07 -22.83
CA THR A 38 -63.37 -22.08 -23.95
C THR A 38 -64.15 -23.38 -23.94
N PHE A 39 -65.48 -23.28 -23.89
CA PHE A 39 -66.36 -24.44 -23.93
C PHE A 39 -67.69 -24.11 -24.61
N ILE A 40 -68.44 -25.15 -24.95
CA ILE A 40 -69.70 -25.01 -25.66
C ILE A 40 -70.86 -25.31 -24.71
N ILE A 41 -71.87 -24.45 -24.71
CA ILE A 41 -73.14 -24.69 -24.04
C ILE A 41 -74.23 -25.02 -25.06
N GLN A 42 -75.13 -25.92 -24.67
CA GLN A 42 -76.31 -26.27 -25.45
C GLN A 42 -77.49 -26.49 -24.50
N ALA A 43 -78.60 -25.84 -24.79
CA ALA A 43 -79.88 -26.04 -24.11
C ALA A 43 -80.67 -27.20 -24.76
N TYR A 44 -81.41 -27.92 -23.92
CA TYR A 44 -82.24 -29.05 -24.28
C TYR A 44 -83.67 -28.74 -23.82
N ASP A 45 -84.63 -28.92 -24.71
CA ASP A 45 -86.06 -28.82 -24.39
C ASP A 45 -86.43 -29.90 -23.35
N CYS A 46 -87.35 -29.58 -22.42
CA CYS A 46 -87.89 -30.51 -21.43
C CYS A 46 -89.18 -31.22 -21.89
N GLY A 47 -89.63 -31.01 -23.13
CA GLY A 47 -90.79 -31.69 -23.70
C GLY A 47 -90.52 -33.17 -24.03
N ALA A 48 -91.35 -34.08 -23.50
CA ALA A 48 -91.42 -35.44 -23.98
C ALA A 48 -92.16 -35.48 -25.33
N GLY A 49 -91.46 -35.82 -26.41
CA GLY A 49 -92.12 -36.16 -27.68
C GLY A 49 -93.09 -37.34 -27.51
N ALA A 50 -94.01 -37.53 -28.45
CA ALA A 50 -95.10 -38.52 -28.38
C ALA A 50 -94.67 -39.98 -28.07
N ASN A 51 -93.39 -40.31 -28.22
CA ASN A 51 -92.80 -41.64 -27.95
C ASN A 51 -91.77 -41.64 -26.79
N GLY A 52 -91.72 -40.60 -25.95
CA GLY A 52 -90.95 -40.58 -24.71
C GLY A 52 -89.42 -40.38 -24.80
N VAL A 53 -88.82 -40.21 -25.99
CA VAL A 53 -87.34 -40.18 -26.15
C VAL A 53 -86.80 -39.14 -27.15
N SER A 54 -87.46 -37.99 -27.36
CA SER A 54 -86.92 -36.96 -28.29
C SER A 54 -86.80 -35.57 -27.67
N TRP A 55 -85.66 -35.31 -27.02
CA TRP A 55 -85.27 -33.99 -26.54
C TRP A 55 -84.79 -33.13 -27.73
N LYS A 56 -85.43 -32.00 -27.99
CA LYS A 56 -84.94 -31.03 -29.00
C LYS A 56 -83.73 -30.28 -28.45
N LYS A 57 -82.69 -30.15 -29.27
CA LYS A 57 -81.46 -29.40 -28.92
C LYS A 57 -81.49 -28.02 -29.57
N SER A 58 -81.05 -27.01 -28.83
CA SER A 58 -80.79 -25.66 -29.37
C SER A 58 -79.51 -25.64 -30.22
N HIS A 59 -79.24 -24.49 -30.87
CA HIS A 59 -77.91 -24.23 -31.44
C HIS A 59 -76.84 -24.22 -30.34
N LYS A 60 -75.62 -24.62 -30.69
CA LYS A 60 -74.46 -24.55 -29.82
C LYS A 60 -74.02 -23.09 -29.66
N ALA A 61 -73.76 -22.65 -28.43
CA ALA A 61 -73.14 -21.36 -28.16
C ALA A 61 -71.74 -21.59 -27.58
N VAL A 62 -70.76 -20.84 -28.08
CA VAL A 62 -69.38 -20.86 -27.56
C VAL A 62 -69.30 -19.84 -26.43
N VAL A 63 -68.73 -20.25 -25.31
CA VAL A 63 -68.47 -19.40 -24.15
C VAL A 63 -66.96 -19.28 -24.00
N HIS A 64 -66.49 -18.05 -23.89
CA HIS A 64 -65.11 -17.71 -23.57
C HIS A 64 -65.09 -17.05 -22.19
N ILE A 65 -64.32 -17.61 -21.27
CA ILE A 65 -64.10 -17.05 -19.94
C ILE A 65 -62.62 -16.70 -19.82
N GLN A 66 -62.34 -15.46 -19.45
CA GLN A 66 -61.03 -14.99 -19.06
C GLN A 66 -60.98 -14.89 -17.54
N VAL A 67 -59.94 -15.43 -16.93
CA VAL A 67 -59.66 -15.28 -15.50
C VAL A 67 -58.82 -14.02 -15.33
N ASP A 68 -59.33 -13.09 -14.51
CA ASP A 68 -58.58 -11.90 -14.15
C ASP A 68 -57.55 -12.26 -13.07
N ASP A 69 -56.34 -11.73 -13.25
CA ASP A 69 -55.21 -11.94 -12.35
C ASP A 69 -55.37 -11.18 -11.03
N VAL A 70 -54.83 -11.73 -9.97
CA VAL A 70 -54.68 -11.09 -8.66
C VAL A 70 -53.22 -11.21 -8.28
N ASN A 71 -52.61 -10.08 -7.88
CA ASN A 71 -51.21 -10.04 -7.46
C ASN A 71 -50.99 -10.83 -6.15
N GLU A 72 -50.75 -12.14 -6.27
CA GLU A 72 -50.63 -13.06 -5.14
C GLU A 72 -49.20 -13.53 -4.91
N PHE A 73 -48.37 -13.58 -5.95
CA PHE A 73 -46.94 -13.82 -5.85
C PHE A 73 -46.15 -12.53 -5.61
N SER A 74 -44.95 -12.67 -5.07
CA SER A 74 -44.04 -11.53 -4.85
C SER A 74 -42.77 -11.77 -5.64
N PRO A 75 -42.07 -10.72 -6.10
CA PRO A 75 -40.84 -10.89 -6.84
C PRO A 75 -39.79 -11.71 -6.09
N VAL A 76 -39.15 -12.64 -6.80
CA VAL A 76 -38.07 -13.50 -6.28
C VAL A 76 -36.81 -13.27 -7.10
N PHE A 77 -35.70 -13.00 -6.43
CA PHE A 77 -34.40 -12.86 -7.08
C PHE A 77 -33.90 -14.21 -7.64
N ARG A 78 -33.21 -14.17 -8.79
CA ARG A 78 -32.66 -15.38 -9.41
C ARG A 78 -31.55 -16.01 -8.56
N GLU A 79 -30.72 -15.19 -7.95
CA GLU A 79 -29.62 -15.62 -7.09
C GLU A 79 -29.88 -15.21 -5.64
N ALA A 80 -29.44 -16.04 -4.69
CA ALA A 80 -29.56 -15.73 -3.27
C ALA A 80 -28.57 -14.63 -2.82
N VAL A 81 -27.41 -14.52 -3.49
CA VAL A 81 -26.37 -13.52 -3.24
C VAL A 81 -25.66 -13.19 -4.55
N TYR A 82 -25.40 -11.90 -4.80
CA TYR A 82 -24.61 -11.44 -5.95
C TYR A 82 -23.21 -10.99 -5.50
N HIS A 83 -22.20 -11.26 -6.31
CA HIS A 83 -20.81 -10.88 -6.05
C HIS A 83 -20.21 -10.12 -7.23
N ALA A 84 -19.51 -9.02 -6.96
CA ALA A 84 -18.71 -8.31 -7.94
C ALA A 84 -17.43 -7.75 -7.34
N ALA A 85 -16.50 -7.38 -8.21
CA ALA A 85 -15.28 -6.67 -7.83
C ALA A 85 -15.06 -5.47 -8.75
N VAL A 86 -14.60 -4.36 -8.16
CA VAL A 86 -14.35 -3.09 -8.85
C VAL A 86 -12.98 -2.55 -8.48
N THR A 87 -12.30 -1.93 -9.43
CA THR A 87 -11.05 -1.22 -9.14
C THR A 87 -11.37 0.11 -8.49
N GLU A 88 -10.66 0.45 -7.41
CA GLU A 88 -10.78 1.75 -6.75
C GLU A 88 -10.54 2.91 -7.73
N GLY A 89 -11.06 4.10 -7.40
CA GLY A 89 -10.82 5.32 -8.16
C GLY A 89 -11.64 5.45 -9.46
N LYS A 90 -12.38 4.43 -9.88
CA LYS A 90 -13.21 4.44 -11.10
C LYS A 90 -14.70 4.64 -10.78
N ILE A 91 -15.42 5.25 -11.71
CA ILE A 91 -16.90 5.26 -11.76
C ILE A 91 -17.31 4.26 -12.85
N TYR A 92 -18.18 3.33 -12.49
CA TYR A 92 -18.71 2.30 -13.37
C TYR A 92 -20.15 2.65 -13.74
N ASP A 93 -20.49 2.59 -15.03
CA ASP A 93 -21.87 2.74 -15.49
C ASP A 93 -22.73 1.52 -15.12
N SER A 94 -22.09 0.35 -15.04
CA SER A 94 -22.67 -0.90 -14.53
C SER A 94 -21.58 -1.74 -13.88
N ILE A 95 -21.80 -2.13 -12.62
CA ILE A 95 -20.96 -3.04 -11.84
C ILE A 95 -21.47 -4.47 -12.01
N LEU A 96 -22.78 -4.66 -11.84
CA LEU A 96 -23.51 -5.89 -12.07
C LEU A 96 -25.00 -5.58 -12.20
N GLN A 97 -25.76 -6.50 -12.79
CA GLN A 97 -27.21 -6.44 -12.87
C GLN A 97 -27.81 -7.51 -11.97
N VAL A 98 -28.74 -7.13 -11.10
CA VAL A 98 -29.57 -8.09 -10.36
C VAL A 98 -30.82 -8.39 -11.17
N GLU A 99 -31.35 -9.60 -11.01
CA GLU A 99 -32.54 -10.04 -11.73
C GLU A 99 -33.53 -10.69 -10.77
N ALA A 100 -34.80 -10.33 -10.93
CA ALA A 100 -35.91 -10.91 -10.20
C ALA A 100 -37.00 -11.34 -11.20
N TRP A 101 -37.84 -12.25 -10.79
CA TRP A 101 -38.98 -12.73 -11.56
C TRP A 101 -40.17 -12.92 -10.63
N ASP A 102 -41.36 -12.80 -11.19
CA ASP A 102 -42.63 -12.98 -10.48
C ASP A 102 -43.46 -14.04 -11.22
N GLN A 103 -44.26 -14.79 -10.47
CA GLN A 103 -45.00 -15.95 -10.94
C GLN A 103 -46.46 -15.63 -11.33
N ASP A 104 -46.94 -14.41 -11.04
CA ASP A 104 -48.30 -14.00 -11.44
C ASP A 104 -48.52 -14.16 -12.97
N CYS A 105 -49.75 -14.37 -13.41
CA CYS A 105 -50.04 -14.76 -14.79
C CYS A 105 -50.01 -13.57 -15.77
N SER A 106 -50.34 -12.36 -15.30
CA SER A 106 -50.50 -11.20 -16.16
C SER A 106 -49.22 -10.37 -16.22
N PRO A 107 -48.95 -9.69 -17.35
CA PRO A 107 -47.82 -8.76 -17.42
C PRO A 107 -47.87 -7.62 -16.39
N GLN A 108 -49.06 -7.30 -15.85
CA GLN A 108 -49.21 -6.23 -14.88
C GLN A 108 -48.59 -6.59 -13.52
N TYR A 109 -48.61 -7.87 -13.14
CA TYR A 109 -48.08 -8.32 -11.85
C TYR A 109 -46.82 -9.19 -11.99
N SER A 110 -46.64 -9.89 -13.13
CA SER A 110 -45.45 -10.71 -13.38
C SER A 110 -44.18 -9.91 -13.75
N GLN A 111 -44.34 -8.69 -14.25
CA GLN A 111 -43.20 -7.88 -14.69
C GLN A 111 -42.57 -7.12 -13.52
N ILE A 112 -41.24 -7.14 -13.46
CA ILE A 112 -40.47 -6.33 -12.52
C ILE A 112 -40.29 -4.92 -13.08
N CYS A 113 -40.80 -3.92 -12.35
CA CYS A 113 -40.83 -2.53 -12.80
C CYS A 113 -39.82 -1.63 -12.09
N ASN A 114 -39.37 -2.03 -10.90
CA ASN A 114 -38.42 -1.22 -10.13
C ASN A 114 -37.50 -2.09 -9.27
N TYR A 115 -36.32 -1.56 -8.99
CA TYR A 115 -35.39 -2.06 -7.99
C TYR A 115 -34.94 -0.91 -7.11
N ASP A 116 -34.70 -1.18 -5.83
CA ASP A 116 -34.17 -0.19 -4.89
C ASP A 116 -33.10 -0.79 -3.98
N ILE A 117 -32.11 0.03 -3.63
CA ILE A 117 -31.13 -0.30 -2.58
C ILE A 117 -31.74 0.10 -1.24
N VAL A 118 -31.96 -0.87 -0.36
CA VAL A 118 -32.56 -0.63 0.97
C VAL A 118 -31.52 -0.30 2.05
N THR A 119 -30.23 -0.50 1.75
CA THR A 119 -29.14 -0.09 2.64
C THR A 119 -28.94 1.43 2.54
N SER A 120 -29.04 2.13 3.66
CA SER A 120 -28.81 3.58 3.73
C SER A 120 -27.33 3.94 3.63
N ASP A 121 -27.05 5.18 3.22
CA ASP A 121 -25.70 5.78 3.20
C ASP A 121 -24.66 4.98 2.42
N THR A 122 -25.07 4.39 1.29
CA THR A 122 -24.17 3.64 0.42
C THR A 122 -23.74 4.46 -0.80
N PRO A 123 -22.49 4.33 -1.27
CA PRO A 123 -22.00 5.01 -2.47
C PRO A 123 -22.47 4.33 -3.76
N PHE A 124 -23.69 3.78 -3.77
CA PHE A 124 -24.25 3.01 -4.88
C PHE A 124 -25.65 3.49 -5.24
N ALA A 125 -25.99 3.35 -6.51
CA ALA A 125 -27.33 3.55 -7.04
C ALA A 125 -27.70 2.36 -7.92
N ILE A 126 -29.00 2.10 -8.03
CA ILE A 126 -29.56 1.06 -8.89
C ILE A 126 -30.57 1.70 -9.85
N ASP A 127 -30.64 1.21 -11.08
CA ASP A 127 -31.67 1.61 -12.04
C ASP A 127 -32.86 0.64 -12.05
N ARG A 128 -33.90 0.98 -12.83
CA ARG A 128 -35.12 0.16 -12.95
C ARG A 128 -34.90 -1.20 -13.60
N ASN A 129 -33.76 -1.39 -14.29
CA ASN A 129 -33.40 -2.66 -14.91
C ASN A 129 -32.54 -3.52 -13.97
N GLY A 130 -32.24 -3.05 -12.75
CA GLY A 130 -31.43 -3.76 -11.78
C GLY A 130 -29.92 -3.52 -11.92
N ASN A 131 -29.48 -2.58 -12.75
CA ASN A 131 -28.05 -2.27 -12.90
C ASN A 131 -27.55 -1.44 -11.72
N ILE A 132 -26.57 -1.97 -11.01
CA ILE A 132 -25.93 -1.31 -9.88
C ILE A 132 -24.71 -0.55 -10.39
N ARG A 133 -24.60 0.72 -9.99
CA ARG A 133 -23.44 1.60 -10.26
C ARG A 133 -22.96 2.27 -8.99
N ASN A 134 -21.70 2.72 -8.98
CA ASN A 134 -21.20 3.57 -7.90
C ASN A 134 -21.44 5.06 -8.19
N THR A 135 -21.82 5.81 -7.17
CA THR A 135 -22.11 7.26 -7.25
C THR A 135 -20.87 8.11 -6.99
N GLU A 136 -19.85 7.53 -6.35
CA GLU A 136 -18.56 8.17 -6.08
C GLU A 136 -17.40 7.20 -6.27
N ARG A 137 -16.18 7.74 -6.36
CA ARG A 137 -14.97 6.93 -6.52
C ARG A 137 -14.65 6.20 -5.23
N LEU A 138 -14.74 4.88 -5.26
CA LEU A 138 -14.41 4.02 -4.12
C LEU A 138 -12.90 4.05 -3.86
N SER A 139 -12.50 3.81 -2.61
CA SER A 139 -11.10 3.75 -2.19
C SER A 139 -10.85 2.44 -1.44
N TYR A 140 -9.80 1.72 -1.86
CA TYR A 140 -9.38 0.47 -1.24
C TYR A 140 -8.97 0.68 0.23
N ASP A 141 -8.27 1.78 0.52
CA ASP A 141 -7.81 2.12 1.87
C ASP A 141 -8.95 2.53 2.81
N LYS A 142 -10.08 3.03 2.28
CA LYS A 142 -11.24 3.40 3.10
C LYS A 142 -12.11 2.20 3.44
N GLN A 143 -12.46 1.39 2.43
CA GLN A 143 -13.35 0.25 2.61
C GLN A 143 -13.12 -0.81 1.53
N LEU A 144 -12.71 -2.00 1.99
CA LEU A 144 -12.35 -3.13 1.13
C LEU A 144 -13.55 -3.85 0.52
N ARG A 145 -14.67 -3.87 1.24
CA ARG A 145 -15.88 -4.61 0.87
C ARG A 145 -17.14 -3.84 1.26
N TYR A 146 -18.07 -3.77 0.34
CA TYR A 146 -19.43 -3.28 0.58
C TYR A 146 -20.41 -4.44 0.56
N LYS A 147 -21.38 -4.40 1.48
CA LYS A 147 -22.55 -5.26 1.47
C LYS A 147 -23.77 -4.35 1.38
N ILE A 148 -24.49 -4.42 0.26
CA ILE A 148 -25.74 -3.70 0.07
C ILE A 148 -26.88 -4.70 -0.08
N MET A 149 -28.06 -4.32 0.37
CA MET A 149 -29.29 -5.09 0.25
C MET A 149 -30.16 -4.44 -0.82
N VAL A 150 -30.66 -5.24 -1.76
CA VAL A 150 -31.46 -4.79 -2.89
C VAL A 150 -32.83 -5.45 -2.84
N THR A 151 -33.88 -4.69 -3.15
CA THR A 151 -35.25 -5.19 -3.24
C THR A 151 -35.80 -4.91 -4.65
N ALA A 152 -36.78 -5.71 -5.07
CA ALA A 152 -37.46 -5.58 -6.35
C ALA A 152 -38.94 -5.32 -6.12
N PHE A 153 -39.56 -4.65 -7.09
CA PHE A 153 -40.99 -4.39 -7.12
C PHE A 153 -41.55 -4.80 -8.47
N ASP A 154 -42.64 -5.53 -8.44
CA ASP A 154 -43.43 -5.75 -9.65
C ASP A 154 -44.10 -4.44 -10.12
N CYS A 155 -44.75 -4.49 -11.28
CA CYS A 155 -45.51 -3.37 -11.80
C CYS A 155 -46.81 -3.10 -11.03
N GLY A 156 -47.27 -4.03 -10.20
CA GLY A 156 -48.34 -3.87 -9.21
C GLY A 156 -47.92 -3.21 -7.89
N GLN A 157 -46.65 -2.83 -7.76
CA GLN A 157 -46.03 -2.26 -6.55
C GLN A 157 -45.88 -3.23 -5.36
N LYS A 158 -46.02 -4.54 -5.57
CA LYS A 158 -45.69 -5.52 -4.53
C LYS A 158 -44.19 -5.70 -4.45
N ARG A 159 -43.71 -5.73 -3.22
CA ARG A 159 -42.29 -5.82 -2.90
C ARG A 159 -41.87 -7.28 -2.80
N ALA A 160 -40.66 -7.59 -3.25
CA ALA A 160 -40.00 -8.85 -2.99
C ALA A 160 -40.06 -9.22 -1.50
N THR A 161 -40.40 -10.49 -1.22
CA THR A 161 -40.54 -11.01 0.14
C THR A 161 -39.25 -10.83 0.94
N GLU A 162 -38.11 -11.09 0.29
CA GLU A 162 -36.78 -10.88 0.87
C GLU A 162 -35.93 -9.97 -0.03
N SER A 163 -35.08 -9.17 0.59
CA SER A 163 -34.06 -8.40 -0.12
C SER A 163 -32.82 -9.25 -0.33
N VAL A 164 -32.21 -9.15 -1.52
CA VAL A 164 -31.00 -9.90 -1.86
C VAL A 164 -29.75 -9.16 -1.42
N ALA A 165 -28.74 -9.89 -0.96
CA ALA A 165 -27.45 -9.33 -0.62
C ALA A 165 -26.54 -9.24 -1.85
N VAL A 166 -25.88 -8.09 -2.00
CA VAL A 166 -24.89 -7.84 -3.05
C VAL A 166 -23.56 -7.48 -2.39
N HIS A 167 -22.50 -8.21 -2.71
CA HIS A 167 -21.16 -8.04 -2.15
C HIS A 167 -20.24 -7.47 -3.22
N ILE A 168 -19.68 -6.29 -2.95
CA ILE A 168 -18.81 -5.57 -3.89
C ILE A 168 -17.43 -5.43 -3.25
N ASP A 169 -16.44 -6.10 -3.84
CA ASP A 169 -15.04 -6.05 -3.41
C ASP A 169 -14.29 -4.94 -4.14
N VAL A 170 -13.69 -4.01 -3.38
CA VAL A 170 -12.81 -3.00 -3.95
C VAL A 170 -11.42 -3.61 -4.11
N LYS A 171 -10.84 -3.44 -5.29
CA LYS A 171 -9.47 -3.84 -5.62
C LYS A 171 -8.60 -2.59 -5.75
N PRO A 172 -7.34 -2.62 -5.29
CA PRO A 172 -6.46 -1.49 -5.43
C PRO A 172 -6.18 -1.22 -6.92
N VAL A 173 -5.81 0.02 -7.26
CA VAL A 173 -5.32 0.29 -8.62
C VAL A 173 -4.03 -0.48 -8.82
N CYS A 174 -4.01 -1.38 -9.80
CA CYS A 174 -2.77 -2.03 -10.20
C CYS A 174 -1.80 -0.95 -10.70
N LYS A 175 -0.62 -0.86 -10.06
CA LYS A 175 0.46 0.04 -10.47
C LYS A 175 1.58 -0.79 -11.07
N PRO A 176 1.91 -0.61 -12.37
CA PRO A 176 2.99 -1.36 -12.97
C PRO A 176 4.31 -1.00 -12.29
N GLY A 177 5.12 -2.00 -11.95
CA GLY A 177 6.37 -1.78 -11.25
C GLY A 177 6.89 -2.98 -10.50
N TRP A 178 8.13 -2.89 -10.04
CA TRP A 178 8.75 -3.92 -9.22
C TRP A 178 8.17 -3.88 -7.80
N GLN A 179 7.53 -4.99 -7.41
CA GLN A 179 6.97 -5.21 -6.08
C GLN A 179 7.84 -6.22 -5.31
N GLY A 180 7.68 -6.29 -3.99
CA GLY A 180 8.33 -7.32 -3.16
C GLY A 180 9.83 -7.16 -2.93
N TRP A 181 10.38 -5.95 -3.08
CA TRP A 181 11.77 -5.63 -2.74
C TRP A 181 11.84 -4.85 -1.41
N ASN A 182 12.89 -5.08 -0.64
CA ASN A 182 13.15 -4.36 0.61
C ASN A 182 14.09 -3.19 0.37
N LYS A 183 13.74 -2.00 0.88
CA LYS A 183 14.58 -0.79 0.79
C LYS A 183 15.85 -0.88 1.62
N ARG A 184 15.87 -1.74 2.64
CA ARG A 184 17.00 -2.00 3.51
C ARG A 184 17.17 -3.49 3.68
N MET A 185 18.42 -3.90 3.75
CA MET A 185 18.77 -5.26 4.11
C MET A 185 19.94 -5.22 5.06
N ASP A 186 19.87 -6.09 6.06
CA ASP A 186 20.97 -6.34 6.97
C ASP A 186 21.81 -7.49 6.41
N TYR A 187 23.12 -7.23 6.36
CA TYR A 187 24.12 -8.18 5.93
C TYR A 187 25.08 -8.40 7.09
N GLU A 188 25.11 -9.62 7.61
CA GLU A 188 26.00 -9.99 8.70
C GLU A 188 27.36 -10.43 8.12
N PRO A 189 28.49 -9.94 8.66
CA PRO A 189 29.80 -10.38 8.21
C PRO A 189 29.98 -11.90 8.32
N GLY A 190 30.57 -12.52 7.30
CA GLY A 190 30.87 -13.95 7.29
C GLY A 190 29.76 -14.86 6.77
N THR A 191 28.56 -14.36 6.47
CA THR A 191 27.43 -15.19 5.99
C THR A 191 27.54 -15.64 4.54
N GLY A 192 28.52 -15.16 3.78
CA GLY A 192 28.67 -15.47 2.36
C GLY A 192 27.58 -14.84 1.47
N SER A 193 27.40 -15.37 0.26
CA SER A 193 26.45 -14.84 -0.72
C SER A 193 25.00 -14.91 -0.23
N LYS A 194 24.29 -13.78 -0.26
CA LYS A 194 22.88 -13.66 0.14
C LYS A 194 22.04 -13.14 -1.02
N GLN A 195 20.88 -13.75 -1.25
CA GLN A 195 19.94 -13.28 -2.26
C GLN A 195 19.31 -11.95 -1.84
N LEU A 196 19.46 -10.92 -2.68
CA LEU A 196 19.07 -9.54 -2.33
C LEU A 196 17.55 -9.33 -2.36
N PHE A 197 16.85 -9.87 -3.37
CA PHE A 197 15.42 -9.64 -3.55
C PHE A 197 14.65 -10.91 -3.92
N PRO A 198 14.55 -11.89 -2.99
CA PRO A 198 13.92 -13.19 -3.28
C PRO A 198 12.43 -13.10 -3.61
N LYS A 199 11.74 -12.04 -3.18
CA LYS A 199 10.29 -11.83 -3.40
C LYS A 199 10.00 -10.82 -4.51
N MET A 200 11.02 -10.31 -5.18
CA MET A 200 10.85 -9.26 -6.18
C MET A 200 10.22 -9.81 -7.45
N HIS A 201 9.15 -9.17 -7.90
CA HIS A 201 8.43 -9.53 -9.13
C HIS A 201 7.95 -8.26 -9.83
N LEU A 202 7.78 -8.33 -11.14
CA LEU A 202 7.26 -7.23 -11.94
C LEU A 202 5.73 -7.37 -12.03
N GLU A 203 5.01 -6.41 -11.46
CA GLU A 203 3.57 -6.26 -11.64
C GLU A 203 3.32 -5.50 -12.95
N THR A 204 2.45 -6.03 -13.82
CA THR A 204 2.31 -5.57 -15.21
C THR A 204 0.90 -5.11 -15.57
N CYS A 205 -0.09 -5.37 -14.71
CA CYS A 205 -1.46 -4.86 -14.85
C CYS A 205 -2.10 -5.13 -16.22
N ASP A 206 -1.78 -6.27 -16.83
CA ASP A 206 -2.25 -6.71 -18.15
C ASP A 206 -1.93 -5.74 -19.32
N GLY A 207 -0.96 -4.84 -19.13
CA GLY A 207 -0.48 -3.93 -20.16
C GLY A 207 0.54 -4.61 -21.11
N PRO A 208 0.56 -4.26 -22.41
CA PRO A 208 1.57 -4.78 -23.32
C PRO A 208 2.97 -4.27 -22.92
N LEU A 209 3.93 -5.19 -22.78
CA LEU A 209 5.32 -4.87 -22.41
C LEU A 209 6.23 -4.97 -23.62
N SER A 210 6.93 -3.89 -23.94
CA SER A 210 7.90 -3.84 -25.03
C SER A 210 9.33 -4.16 -24.57
N ALA A 211 9.74 -3.67 -23.40
CA ALA A 211 11.03 -3.98 -22.78
C ALA A 211 11.01 -3.69 -21.27
N VAL A 212 11.79 -4.45 -20.50
CA VAL A 212 11.98 -4.26 -19.06
C VAL A 212 13.46 -4.01 -18.79
N ARG A 213 13.78 -2.91 -18.10
CA ARG A 213 15.15 -2.60 -17.63
C ARG A 213 15.11 -2.34 -16.13
N ALA A 214 15.95 -3.05 -15.37
CA ALA A 214 16.15 -2.84 -13.95
C ALA A 214 17.62 -2.48 -13.70
N MET A 215 17.86 -1.48 -12.86
CA MET A 215 19.18 -1.10 -12.37
C MET A 215 19.15 -1.18 -10.84
N VAL A 216 20.06 -1.93 -10.26
CA VAL A 216 20.19 -2.07 -8.81
C VAL A 216 21.49 -1.38 -8.40
N GLU A 217 21.38 -0.38 -7.53
CA GLU A 217 22.53 0.28 -6.90
C GLU A 217 22.48 -0.01 -5.40
N LEU A 218 23.60 -0.48 -4.85
CA LEU A 218 23.74 -0.76 -3.42
C LEU A 218 24.55 0.35 -2.78
N GLN A 219 23.96 1.01 -1.77
CA GLN A 219 24.61 2.07 -1.02
C GLN A 219 24.69 1.71 0.46
N THR A 220 25.88 1.80 1.05
CA THR A 220 26.09 1.61 2.49
C THR A 220 25.86 2.93 3.22
N SER A 221 25.14 2.90 4.36
CA SER A 221 24.90 4.09 5.19
C SER A 221 26.01 4.35 6.21
N HIS A 222 26.64 3.28 6.72
CA HIS A 222 27.57 3.35 7.86
C HIS A 222 28.86 2.53 7.69
N ILE A 223 29.05 1.88 6.55
CA ILE A 223 30.36 1.29 6.23
C ILE A 223 31.16 2.39 5.55
N GLY A 224 32.15 2.90 6.27
CA GLY A 224 32.96 4.08 5.93
C GLY A 224 33.39 4.10 4.47
N LYS A 225 33.13 5.22 3.80
CA LYS A 225 33.70 5.52 2.49
C LYS A 225 35.15 5.98 2.72
N GLY A 226 36.14 5.20 2.28
CA GLY A 226 37.54 5.61 2.28
C GLY A 226 38.29 5.36 3.60
N CYS A 227 38.98 6.38 4.10
CA CYS A 227 40.05 6.34 5.10
C CYS A 227 39.63 6.25 6.58
N ASP A 228 38.35 6.03 6.80
CA ASP A 228 37.67 6.19 8.10
C ASP A 228 37.56 4.86 8.86
N ARG A 229 38.61 4.02 8.82
CA ARG A 229 38.58 2.67 9.41
C ARG A 229 39.59 2.53 10.55
N GLU A 230 39.09 2.18 11.73
CA GLU A 230 39.84 1.68 12.90
C GLU A 230 40.38 0.24 12.71
N THR A 231 40.28 -0.32 11.50
CA THR A 231 40.48 -1.76 11.23
C THR A 231 41.58 -2.05 10.21
N TYR A 232 42.48 -1.08 9.98
CA TYR A 232 43.62 -1.22 9.08
C TYR A 232 44.88 -0.85 9.86
N SER A 233 45.94 -1.64 9.70
CA SER A 233 47.24 -1.27 10.27
C SER A 233 47.68 0.09 9.73
N GLU A 234 48.47 0.82 10.52
CA GLU A 234 49.01 2.15 10.17
C GLU A 234 49.60 2.21 8.74
N LYS A 235 50.39 1.19 8.36
CA LYS A 235 50.98 1.07 7.02
C LYS A 235 49.93 0.95 5.91
N SER A 236 48.82 0.30 6.19
CA SER A 236 47.72 0.12 5.24
C SER A 236 46.92 1.42 5.08
N LEU A 237 46.69 2.16 6.18
CA LEU A 237 46.08 3.49 6.14
C LEU A 237 46.94 4.48 5.35
N GLN A 238 48.26 4.52 5.58
CA GLN A 238 49.19 5.38 4.83
C GLN A 238 49.10 5.14 3.31
N LYS A 239 49.00 3.88 2.89
CA LYS A 239 48.86 3.50 1.47
C LYS A 239 47.48 3.81 0.89
N LEU A 240 46.40 3.58 1.65
CA LEU A 240 45.03 3.77 1.20
C LEU A 240 44.63 5.26 1.14
N CYS A 241 45.28 6.09 1.97
CA CYS A 241 44.88 7.47 2.24
C CYS A 241 45.85 8.53 1.71
N GLY A 242 46.83 8.11 0.91
CA GLY A 242 47.72 9.03 0.22
C GLY A 242 48.76 9.71 1.11
N ALA A 243 49.20 9.07 2.20
CA ALA A 243 50.40 9.54 2.88
C ALA A 243 51.58 9.43 1.90
N ALA A 244 52.20 10.56 1.57
CA ALA A 244 53.30 10.61 0.61
C ALA A 244 54.48 9.78 1.12
N SER A 245 55.16 9.06 0.22
CA SER A 245 56.40 8.36 0.55
C SER A 245 57.42 9.36 1.10
N GLY A 246 57.91 9.14 2.32
CA GLY A 246 58.80 10.07 3.03
C GLY A 246 58.12 10.98 4.06
N SER A 247 56.87 10.70 4.46
CA SER A 247 56.23 11.37 5.60
C SER A 247 57.01 11.16 6.90
N THR A 248 57.18 12.21 7.69
CA THR A 248 57.76 12.16 9.03
C THR A 248 56.68 11.85 10.05
N ASP A 249 56.85 10.77 10.81
CA ASP A 249 55.98 10.45 11.93
C ASP A 249 56.33 11.32 13.15
N LEU A 250 55.36 12.11 13.60
CA LEU A 250 55.50 13.02 14.75
C LEU A 250 55.07 12.38 16.07
N LEU A 251 54.27 11.31 16.01
CA LEU A 251 53.80 10.55 17.16
C LEU A 251 54.12 9.06 16.98
N PRO A 252 55.41 8.68 16.86
CA PRO A 252 55.80 7.28 16.69
C PRO A 252 55.68 6.48 17.97
N ALA A 253 55.66 5.15 17.81
CA ALA A 253 55.79 4.23 18.93
C ALA A 253 57.05 4.52 19.77
N PRO A 254 56.96 4.55 21.11
CA PRO A 254 58.09 4.83 21.98
C PRO A 254 59.24 3.83 21.76
N SER A 255 60.44 4.36 21.50
CA SER A 255 61.67 3.58 21.36
C SER A 255 62.87 4.39 21.84
N ALA A 256 64.07 3.78 21.84
CA ALA A 256 65.30 4.48 22.23
C ALA A 256 65.59 5.73 21.38
N SER A 257 65.18 5.76 20.10
CA SER A 257 65.35 6.91 19.20
C SER A 257 64.15 7.87 19.21
N THR A 258 62.99 7.43 19.71
CA THR A 258 61.70 8.14 19.70
C THR A 258 61.12 8.34 21.10
N ASN A 259 61.96 8.73 22.06
CA ASN A 259 61.58 8.81 23.47
C ASN A 259 60.62 9.96 23.82
N TRP A 260 60.35 10.91 22.91
CA TRP A 260 59.46 12.05 23.16
C TRP A 260 57.97 11.68 23.24
N THR A 261 57.60 10.47 22.83
CA THR A 261 56.25 9.92 22.99
C THR A 261 56.13 8.98 24.20
N ALA A 262 57.23 8.65 24.88
CA ALA A 262 57.26 7.64 25.93
C ALA A 262 56.42 7.97 27.17
N SER A 263 56.21 9.27 27.45
CA SER A 263 55.42 9.73 28.60
C SER A 263 53.96 10.03 28.26
N LEU A 264 53.54 9.87 27.00
CA LEU A 264 52.18 10.15 26.58
C LEU A 264 51.24 9.05 27.06
N LEU A 265 50.03 9.45 27.45
CA LEU A 265 48.96 8.51 27.76
C LEU A 265 48.54 7.76 26.49
N THR A 266 48.31 6.47 26.60
CA THR A 266 47.80 5.62 25.52
C THR A 266 46.45 5.06 25.89
N ASP A 267 45.57 4.91 24.90
CA ASP A 267 44.30 4.23 25.07
C ASP A 267 44.48 2.77 24.65
N SER A 268 44.46 1.84 25.61
CA SER A 268 44.61 0.40 25.35
C SER A 268 43.27 -0.21 24.92
N GLY A 269 42.72 0.31 23.83
CA GLY A 269 41.55 -0.23 23.14
C GLY A 269 41.98 -1.29 22.12
N ARG A 270 41.32 -2.44 22.16
CA ARG A 270 41.47 -3.63 21.29
C ARG A 270 42.13 -3.37 19.93
N ASP A 271 43.13 -4.20 19.64
CA ASP A 271 43.99 -4.28 18.45
C ASP A 271 45.34 -3.55 18.56
N SER A 272 46.34 -4.08 17.85
CA SER A 272 47.79 -3.85 17.98
C SER A 272 48.29 -2.44 17.65
N ASP A 273 47.41 -1.46 17.57
CA ASP A 273 47.71 -0.12 17.07
C ASP A 273 47.81 0.88 18.24
N LEU A 274 48.88 1.67 18.25
CA LEU A 274 49.18 2.60 19.33
C LEU A 274 48.37 3.89 19.19
N ILE A 275 47.39 4.08 20.08
CA ILE A 275 46.57 5.30 20.11
C ILE A 275 47.03 6.18 21.28
N PHE A 276 47.43 7.41 20.98
CA PHE A 276 47.78 8.41 22.00
C PHE A 276 46.55 9.22 22.42
N ARG A 277 46.44 9.48 23.72
CA ARG A 277 45.37 10.26 24.32
C ARG A 277 45.92 11.58 24.86
N PHE A 278 45.28 12.67 24.48
CA PHE A 278 45.57 14.01 24.97
C PHE A 278 44.36 14.52 25.76
N ASP A 279 44.57 14.86 27.03
CA ASP A 279 43.54 15.33 27.96
C ASP A 279 43.59 16.87 28.17
N GLY A 280 44.38 17.56 27.33
CA GLY A 280 44.65 18.99 27.44
C GLY A 280 45.74 19.37 28.45
N ARG A 281 46.27 18.43 29.24
CA ARG A 281 47.33 18.69 30.24
C ARG A 281 48.72 18.30 29.77
N GLN A 282 48.80 17.41 28.78
CA GLN A 282 50.05 16.94 28.19
C GLN A 282 50.07 17.22 26.70
N ALA A 283 51.27 17.45 26.18
CA ALA A 283 51.54 17.59 24.75
C ALA A 283 52.85 16.89 24.41
N SER A 284 52.96 16.40 23.19
CA SER A 284 54.21 15.83 22.70
C SER A 284 55.20 16.95 22.31
N ASN A 285 56.40 16.96 22.92
CA ASN A 285 57.46 17.89 22.54
C ASN A 285 58.41 17.22 21.54
N VAL A 286 58.17 17.46 20.26
CA VAL A 286 58.90 16.84 19.14
C VAL A 286 60.30 17.47 19.04
N PRO A 287 61.39 16.68 19.06
CA PRO A 287 62.74 17.21 18.95
C PRO A 287 63.01 17.92 17.62
N GLU A 288 63.86 18.95 17.64
CA GLU A 288 64.19 19.77 16.47
C GLU A 288 64.74 18.96 15.28
N ARG A 289 65.43 17.86 15.54
CA ARG A 289 65.98 16.95 14.52
C ARG A 289 64.94 16.18 13.70
N VAL A 290 63.68 16.13 14.13
CA VAL A 290 62.64 15.29 13.53
C VAL A 290 62.01 15.97 12.32
N VAL A 291 61.70 17.25 12.46
CA VAL A 291 61.05 18.04 11.41
C VAL A 291 62.11 18.92 10.73
N PRO A 292 62.16 18.98 9.39
CA PRO A 292 63.11 19.83 8.68
C PRO A 292 63.01 21.30 9.14
N GLN A 293 64.15 21.92 9.43
CA GLN A 293 64.21 23.32 9.88
C GLN A 293 63.66 24.31 8.83
N ASN A 294 63.66 23.93 7.54
CA ASN A 294 63.08 24.68 6.44
C ASN A 294 61.76 24.05 5.99
N LEU A 295 60.76 24.01 6.88
CA LEU A 295 59.37 23.80 6.46
C LEU A 295 59.01 24.91 5.46
N THR A 296 59.00 24.57 4.17
CA THR A 296 58.65 25.50 3.10
C THR A 296 57.17 25.91 3.17
N ASP A 297 56.77 26.82 2.30
CA ASP A 297 55.38 27.28 2.18
C ASP A 297 54.38 26.18 1.78
N GLN A 298 54.88 25.00 1.39
CA GLN A 298 54.07 23.83 1.08
C GLN A 298 54.41 22.68 2.03
N PHE A 299 53.41 22.25 2.79
CA PHE A 299 53.49 21.08 3.66
C PHE A 299 52.11 20.43 3.76
N THR A 300 52.10 19.15 4.15
CA THR A 300 50.87 18.40 4.40
C THR A 300 50.93 17.85 5.82
N ILE A 301 49.87 18.10 6.60
CA ILE A 301 49.66 17.44 7.89
C ILE A 301 48.51 16.47 7.71
N ALA A 302 48.76 15.19 7.98
CA ALA A 302 47.75 14.16 8.02
C ALA A 302 47.57 13.70 9.48
N THR A 303 46.33 13.62 9.94
CA THR A 303 46.00 13.15 11.28
C THR A 303 44.77 12.26 11.23
N TRP A 304 44.80 11.20 12.02
CA TRP A 304 43.63 10.39 12.36
C TRP A 304 43.38 10.63 13.85
N MET A 305 42.38 11.46 14.15
CA MET A 305 42.06 11.83 15.52
C MET A 305 40.56 11.82 15.74
N LYS A 306 40.18 11.53 16.98
CA LYS A 306 38.81 11.65 17.49
C LYS A 306 38.84 12.64 18.64
N HIS A 307 38.02 13.68 18.54
CA HIS A 307 37.84 14.63 19.64
C HIS A 307 36.58 14.27 20.42
N GLY A 308 36.72 14.10 21.74
CA GLY A 308 35.61 13.87 22.65
C GLY A 308 35.13 15.18 23.28
N PRO A 309 33.98 15.20 23.97
CA PRO A 309 33.53 16.38 24.71
C PRO A 309 34.61 16.80 25.73
N SER A 310 35.12 18.03 25.56
CA SER A 310 36.17 18.56 26.43
C SER A 310 35.64 18.74 27.86
N PRO A 311 36.34 18.23 28.89
CA PRO A 311 35.98 18.47 30.29
C PRO A 311 36.35 19.89 30.77
N GLY A 312 37.03 20.70 29.95
CA GLY A 312 37.47 22.06 30.28
C GLY A 312 36.53 23.17 29.82
N LEU A 313 36.82 24.43 30.23
CA LEU A 313 36.18 25.61 29.64
C LEU A 313 36.52 25.66 28.15
N ARG A 314 35.53 25.90 27.28
CA ARG A 314 35.64 25.96 25.79
C ARG A 314 36.76 26.86 25.23
N ALA A 315 37.45 27.63 26.07
CA ALA A 315 38.50 28.58 25.71
C ALA A 315 39.94 28.09 25.98
N GLU A 316 40.17 26.90 26.54
CA GLU A 316 41.53 26.39 26.75
C GLU A 316 42.13 25.82 25.45
N LYS A 317 43.46 25.85 25.34
CA LYS A 317 44.20 25.28 24.20
C LYS A 317 44.58 23.83 24.51
N GLU A 318 44.02 22.89 23.77
CA GLU A 318 44.34 21.46 23.90
C GLU A 318 45.51 21.13 22.96
N THR A 319 46.73 21.24 23.46
CA THR A 319 47.94 21.04 22.63
C THR A 319 48.22 19.56 22.40
N LEU A 320 48.31 19.14 21.14
CA LEU A 320 48.62 17.75 20.78
C LEU A 320 50.13 17.56 20.67
N LEU A 321 50.78 18.40 19.86
CA LEU A 321 52.23 18.37 19.69
C LEU A 321 52.79 19.77 19.46
N CYS A 322 54.06 19.93 19.77
CA CYS A 322 54.80 21.15 19.48
C CYS A 322 56.30 20.89 19.43
N ASN A 323 57.04 21.87 18.92
CA ASN A 323 58.47 21.99 19.11
C ASN A 323 58.75 23.38 19.70
N SER A 324 59.59 23.46 20.74
CA SER A 324 59.87 24.71 21.46
C SER A 324 61.29 24.81 22.01
N ASP A 325 61.86 26.03 21.99
CA ASP A 325 63.26 26.30 22.40
C ASP A 325 63.49 26.49 23.90
N LYS A 326 62.43 26.78 24.67
CA LYS A 326 62.55 27.20 26.08
C LYS A 326 61.95 26.16 27.02
N THR A 327 62.51 26.10 28.22
CA THR A 327 62.19 25.15 29.32
C THR A 327 60.73 25.18 29.80
N GLU A 328 59.92 26.13 29.32
CA GLU A 328 58.49 26.28 29.65
C GLU A 328 57.57 26.18 28.42
N MET A 329 58.09 25.75 27.27
CA MET A 329 57.33 25.63 26.01
C MET A 329 56.76 26.96 25.47
N ASN A 330 57.06 28.09 26.10
CA ASN A 330 56.53 29.42 25.76
C ASN A 330 56.97 30.01 24.40
N ARG A 331 57.82 29.31 23.63
CA ARG A 331 58.29 29.76 22.32
C ARG A 331 58.27 28.59 21.34
N HIS A 332 57.12 28.37 20.72
CA HIS A 332 56.94 27.29 19.74
C HIS A 332 57.52 27.67 18.37
N HIS A 333 58.27 26.76 17.76
CA HIS A 333 58.58 26.79 16.32
C HIS A 333 57.38 26.36 15.52
N TYR A 334 56.72 25.30 15.97
CA TYR A 334 55.41 24.92 15.50
C TYR A 334 54.60 24.27 16.61
N SER A 335 53.28 24.28 16.47
CA SER A 335 52.37 23.60 17.38
C SER A 335 51.08 23.21 16.66
N LEU A 336 50.58 22.01 16.94
CA LEU A 336 49.27 21.54 16.51
C LEU A 336 48.39 21.35 17.75
N TYR A 337 47.26 22.03 17.78
CA TYR A 337 46.37 22.08 18.94
C TYR A 337 44.91 22.23 18.54
N VAL A 338 44.00 21.83 19.43
CA VAL A 338 42.57 22.10 19.30
C VAL A 338 42.22 23.32 20.15
N HIS A 339 41.50 24.28 19.57
CA HIS A 339 41.03 25.47 20.28
C HIS A 339 39.74 25.99 19.65
N ASN A 340 38.73 26.28 20.48
CA ASN A 340 37.41 26.76 20.03
C ASN A 340 36.80 25.91 18.89
N CYS A 341 36.79 24.57 19.03
CA CYS A 341 36.27 23.62 18.02
C CYS A 341 36.97 23.72 16.66
N ARG A 342 38.25 24.11 16.64
CA ARG A 342 39.10 24.15 15.45
C ARG A 342 40.40 23.42 15.71
N LEU A 343 40.87 22.70 14.69
CA LEU A 343 42.25 22.25 14.64
C LEU A 343 43.09 23.43 14.15
N VAL A 344 44.13 23.77 14.90
CA VAL A 344 45.00 24.90 14.61
C VAL A 344 46.45 24.43 14.51
N PHE A 345 47.10 24.78 13.41
CA PHE A 345 48.54 24.63 13.25
C PHE A 345 49.20 26.01 13.25
N LEU A 346 50.10 26.22 14.21
CA LEU A 346 50.97 27.40 14.30
C LEU A 346 52.33 27.00 13.74
N LEU A 347 52.86 27.81 12.80
CA LEU A 347 54.20 27.67 12.25
C LEU A 347 54.92 29.01 12.32
N ARG A 348 56.14 29.01 12.86
CA ARG A 348 57.02 30.15 12.85
C ARG A 348 57.95 30.11 11.65
N ARG A 349 57.77 31.05 10.73
CA ARG A 349 58.67 31.23 9.58
C ARG A 349 59.94 31.95 10.07
N ASP A 350 61.11 31.46 9.66
CA ASP A 350 62.43 32.07 9.91
C ASP A 350 62.86 32.17 11.39
N PHE A 351 62.71 31.10 12.18
CA PHE A 351 63.09 31.09 13.60
C PHE A 351 64.60 31.23 13.85
N THR A 352 65.44 31.00 12.84
CA THR A 352 66.91 31.14 12.88
C THR A 352 67.38 32.58 12.75
N GLN A 353 66.53 33.50 12.26
CA GLN A 353 66.82 34.92 12.23
C GLN A 353 66.42 35.54 13.58
N VAL A 354 67.43 35.90 14.36
CA VAL A 354 67.24 36.60 15.63
C VAL A 354 66.45 37.89 15.34
N ASP A 355 65.28 38.02 15.94
CA ASP A 355 64.37 39.19 15.95
C ASP A 355 63.29 39.37 14.87
N THR A 356 63.09 38.43 13.93
CA THR A 356 61.88 38.45 13.08
C THR A 356 60.87 37.37 13.49
N PHE A 357 59.75 37.78 14.08
CA PHE A 357 58.61 36.90 14.37
C PHE A 357 57.53 37.08 13.31
N ARG A 358 57.39 36.10 12.41
CA ARG A 358 56.28 36.02 11.44
C ARG A 358 55.55 34.69 11.62
N PRO A 359 54.52 34.62 12.49
CA PRO A 359 53.73 33.42 12.64
C PRO A 359 52.79 33.25 11.44
N ALA A 360 52.63 32.02 10.99
CA ALA A 360 51.53 31.59 10.15
C ALA A 360 50.65 30.67 10.99
N GLU A 361 49.36 30.98 11.06
CA GLU A 361 48.38 30.12 11.70
C GLU A 361 47.39 29.59 10.66
N PHE A 362 47.15 28.29 10.70
CA PHE A 362 46.22 27.59 9.84
C PHE A 362 45.10 27.04 10.70
N HIS A 363 43.87 27.42 10.39
CA HIS A 363 42.69 27.08 11.19
C HIS A 363 41.73 26.24 10.35
N TRP A 364 41.45 25.02 10.79
CA TRP A 364 40.49 24.13 10.14
C TRP A 364 39.28 23.87 11.03
N LYS A 365 38.09 24.14 10.50
CA LYS A 365 36.82 23.75 11.12
C LYS A 365 36.45 22.37 10.57
N LEU A 366 36.61 21.34 11.40
CA LEU A 366 36.38 19.94 11.05
C LEU A 366 35.28 19.37 11.95
N GLU A 367 34.37 18.57 11.38
CA GLU A 367 33.31 17.91 12.15
C GLU A 367 33.88 16.97 13.23
N GLN A 368 35.05 16.37 12.94
CA GLN A 368 35.77 15.45 13.84
C GLN A 368 36.35 16.14 15.09
N VAL A 369 36.39 17.47 15.10
CA VAL A 369 36.96 18.33 16.16
C VAL A 369 35.87 19.25 16.78
N SER A 370 34.63 19.16 16.30
CA SER A 370 33.53 20.07 16.65
C SER A 370 32.73 19.62 17.88
#